data_AF-H2FXF3-F1
#
_entry.id   AF-H2FXF3-F1
#
_cell.length_a   1.000
_cell.length_b   1.000
_cell.length_c   1.000
_cell.angle_alpha   90.00
_cell.angle_beta   90.00
_cell.angle_gamma   90.00
#
_symmetry.space_group_name_H-M   'P 1'
#
loop_
_entity.id
_entity.type
_entity.pdbx_description
1 polymer ?
#
loop_
_entity_poly.entity_id
_entity_poly.type
_entity_poly.pdbx_seq_one_letter_code
_entity_poly.pdbx_strand_id
1 'polypeptide(L)'
;MGAINSAQLVLEALEQAWQHQRPDGTQLLFHSDQGSQYRSEEVMRWLTTRGITISMSRRGNCWDNACSESFFALLKKEWTHPLGMLGRDEMADEVRYYTDEYYPKVRRHMALGGITPNAYAAAA
;
A
#
# COMPACT_ATOMS: atom_id res chain seq x y z
N MET A 1 2.98 22.03 -5.25
CA MET A 1 4.29 21.40 -5.00
C MET A 1 4.16 19.92 -5.37
N GLY A 2 4.76 19.48 -6.47
CA GLY A 2 4.66 18.08 -6.92
C GLY A 2 5.29 17.15 -5.89
N ALA A 3 4.64 16.03 -5.58
CA ALA A 3 5.08 15.11 -4.55
C ALA A 3 6.43 14.50 -4.93
N ILE A 4 7.49 14.96 -4.26
CA ILE A 4 8.80 14.31 -4.30
C ILE A 4 8.64 13.01 -3.51
N ASN A 5 9.06 11.89 -4.10
CA ASN A 5 9.20 10.63 -3.40
C ASN A 5 10.17 10.85 -2.22
N SER A 6 9.64 10.90 -1.00
CA SER A 6 10.34 11.41 0.18
C SER A 6 10.02 10.57 1.42
N ALA A 7 10.93 10.60 2.40
CA ALA A 7 10.73 9.96 3.69
C ALA A 7 9.45 10.45 4.39
N GLN A 8 9.15 11.76 4.28
CA GLN A 8 7.96 12.35 4.86
C GLN A 8 6.67 11.72 4.31
N LEU A 9 6.58 11.53 2.99
CA LEU A 9 5.43 10.87 2.38
C LEU A 9 5.26 9.41 2.85
N VAL A 10 6.37 8.70 3.04
CA VAL A 10 6.36 7.33 3.58
C VAL A 10 5.85 7.33 5.03
N LEU A 11 6.33 8.25 5.87
CA LEU A 11 5.90 8.38 7.26
C LEU A 11 4.42 8.72 7.37
N GLU A 12 3.91 9.63 6.53
CA GLU A 12 2.49 9.99 6.49
C GLU A 12 1.61 8.80 6.10
N ALA A 13 2.04 7.99 5.13
CA ALA A 13 1.33 6.78 4.73
C ALA A 13 1.35 5.71 5.83
N LEU A 14 2.50 5.50 6.49
CA LEU A 14 2.65 4.58 7.61
C LEU A 14 1.77 4.96 8.81
N GLU A 15 1.72 6.26 9.13
CA GLU A 15 0.90 6.78 10.22
C GLU A 15 -0.60 6.59 9.93
N GLN A 16 -1.05 6.92 8.71
CA GLN A 16 -2.43 6.66 8.29
C GLN A 16 -2.79 5.17 8.37
N ALA A 17 -1.91 4.30 7.86
CA ALA A 17 -2.12 2.85 7.93
C ALA A 17 -2.18 2.34 9.38
N TRP A 18 -1.30 2.83 10.26
CA TRP A 18 -1.28 2.47 11.67
C TRP A 18 -2.58 2.88 12.39
N GLN A 19 -3.05 4.11 12.15
CA GLN A 19 -4.28 4.62 12.75
C GLN A 19 -5.53 3.92 12.24
N HIS A 20 -5.55 3.56 10.96
CA HIS A 20 -6.67 2.88 10.33
C HIS A 20 -6.75 1.41 10.76
N GLN A 21 -5.64 0.67 10.68
CA GLN A 21 -5.60 -0.77 10.95
C GLN A 21 -5.57 -1.08 12.46
N ARG A 22 -5.04 -0.16 13.28
CA ARG A 22 -4.87 -0.33 14.74
C ARG A 22 -4.26 -1.70 15.09
N PRO A 23 -3.10 -2.05 14.51
CA PRO A 23 -2.51 -3.35 14.76
C PRO A 23 -2.15 -3.51 16.24
N ASP A 24 -2.20 -4.73 16.75
CA ASP A 24 -1.85 -5.05 18.14
C ASP A 24 -0.34 -4.94 18.44
N GLY A 25 0.45 -4.59 17.41
CA GLY A 25 1.90 -4.42 17.50
C GLY A 25 2.69 -5.73 17.44
N THR A 26 2.04 -6.86 17.18
CA THR A 26 2.69 -8.18 17.11
C THR A 26 2.85 -8.65 15.66
N GLN A 27 3.98 -9.30 15.37
CA GLN A 27 4.24 -9.98 14.09
C GLN A 27 4.07 -9.12 12.82
N LEU A 28 4.31 -7.80 12.92
CA LEU A 28 4.23 -6.90 11.77
C LEU A 28 5.49 -6.96 10.91
N LEU A 29 5.28 -6.96 9.59
CA LEU A 29 6.32 -6.89 8.57
C LEU A 29 6.08 -5.67 7.68
N PHE A 30 7.10 -4.83 7.54
CA PHE A 30 7.15 -3.81 6.50
C PHE A 30 8.09 -4.28 5.39
N HIS A 31 7.54 -4.55 4.20
CA HIS A 31 8.31 -4.91 3.02
C HIS A 31 8.36 -3.74 2.02
N SER A 32 9.56 -3.35 1.58
CA SER A 32 9.76 -2.30 0.57
C SER A 32 10.89 -2.62 -0.40
N ASP A 33 11.03 -1.85 -1.47
CA ASP A 33 12.29 -1.82 -2.22
C ASP A 33 13.41 -1.12 -1.40
N GLN A 34 14.62 -1.04 -1.99
CA GLN A 34 15.79 -0.41 -1.37
C GLN A 34 15.90 1.11 -1.61
N GLY A 35 14.79 1.78 -1.96
CA GLY A 35 14.72 3.21 -2.19
C GLY A 35 15.18 4.03 -0.98
N SER A 36 15.78 5.19 -1.25
CA SER A 36 16.34 6.06 -0.20
C SER A 36 15.28 6.56 0.78
N GLN A 37 14.04 6.76 0.31
CA GLN A 37 12.91 7.16 1.15
C GLN A 37 12.58 6.13 2.23
N TYR A 38 12.67 4.82 1.92
CA TYR A 38 12.36 3.74 2.86
C TYR A 38 13.52 3.43 3.80
N ARG A 39 14.74 3.76 3.36
CA ARG A 39 15.99 3.58 4.12
C ARG A 39 16.39 4.80 4.94
N SER A 40 15.57 5.85 4.94
CA SER A 40 15.85 7.06 5.72
C SER A 40 15.87 6.74 7.21
N GLU A 41 16.68 7.48 7.97
CA GLU A 41 16.79 7.26 9.41
C GLU A 41 15.42 7.42 10.11
N GLU A 42 14.61 8.38 9.66
CA GLU A 42 13.29 8.67 10.22
C GLU A 42 12.32 7.49 10.04
N VAL A 43 12.29 6.90 8.83
CA VAL A 43 11.43 5.73 8.55
C VAL A 43 11.92 4.50 9.32
N MET A 44 13.23 4.24 9.30
CA MET A 44 13.81 3.11 10.04
C MET A 44 13.54 3.23 11.54
N ARG A 45 13.64 4.44 12.11
CA ARG A 45 13.31 4.72 13.51
C ARG A 45 11.83 4.51 13.79
N TRP A 46 10.94 5.01 12.93
CA TRP A 46 9.49 4.84 13.10
C TRP A 46 9.09 3.35 13.14
N LEU A 47 9.68 2.53 12.26
CA LEU A 47 9.42 1.09 12.17
C LEU A 47 9.99 0.33 13.38
N THR A 48 11.26 0.55 13.70
CA THR A 48 11.95 -0.18 14.79
C THR A 48 11.40 0.15 16.17
N THR A 49 11.03 1.41 16.44
CA THR A 49 10.41 1.81 17.72
C THR A 49 9.06 1.14 17.97
N ARG A 50 8.39 0.67 16.91
CA ARG A 50 7.13 -0.08 16.98
C ARG A 50 7.31 -1.59 16.89
N GLY A 51 8.55 -2.09 16.90
CA GLY A 51 8.86 -3.52 16.81
C GLY A 51 8.53 -4.14 15.44
N ILE A 52 8.37 -3.33 14.39
CA ILE A 52 8.04 -3.83 13.05
C ILE A 52 9.28 -4.46 12.42
N THR A 53 9.14 -5.68 11.91
CA THR A 53 10.20 -6.36 11.16
C THR A 53 10.36 -5.70 9.80
N ILE A 54 11.58 -5.30 9.46
CA ILE A 54 11.88 -4.63 8.19
C ILE A 54 12.41 -5.67 7.21
N SER A 55 11.78 -5.75 6.04
CA SER A 55 12.18 -6.61 4.93
C SER A 55 12.34 -5.77 3.67
N MET A 56 13.38 -6.02 2.88
CA MET A 56 13.60 -5.27 1.65
C MET A 56 13.88 -6.20 0.48
N SER A 57 13.35 -5.85 -0.70
CA SER A 57 13.56 -6.60 -1.94
C SER A 57 15.06 -6.74 -2.26
N ARG A 58 15.43 -7.87 -2.86
CA ARG A 58 16.79 -8.09 -3.36
C ARG A 58 17.02 -7.25 -4.61
N ARG A 59 18.25 -6.81 -4.82
CA ARG A 59 18.63 -6.08 -6.03
C ARG A 59 18.40 -6.97 -7.26
N GLY A 60 17.68 -6.44 -8.25
CA GLY A 60 17.37 -7.15 -9.50
C GLY A 60 16.33 -8.26 -9.38
N ASN A 61 15.56 -8.32 -8.28
CA ASN A 61 14.53 -9.34 -8.09
C ASN A 61 13.12 -8.71 -8.17
N CYS A 62 12.46 -8.83 -9.33
CA CYS A 62 11.10 -8.30 -9.53
C CYS A 62 10.04 -9.06 -8.73
N TRP A 63 10.30 -10.31 -8.35
CA TRP A 63 9.33 -11.15 -7.63
C TRP A 63 9.01 -10.62 -6.25
N ASP A 64 9.96 -9.94 -5.60
CA ASP A 64 9.78 -9.39 -4.25
C ASP A 64 8.74 -8.24 -4.23
N ASN A 65 8.56 -7.53 -5.35
CA ASN A 65 7.62 -6.41 -5.47
C ASN A 65 6.34 -6.76 -6.24
N ALA A 66 6.22 -8.01 -6.72
CA ALA A 66 5.16 -8.43 -7.64
C ALA A 66 3.74 -8.20 -7.07
N CYS A 67 3.55 -8.35 -5.75
CA CYS A 67 2.26 -8.10 -5.09
C CYS A 67 1.83 -6.62 -5.22
N SER A 68 2.72 -5.69 -4.88
CA SER A 68 2.48 -4.25 -4.98
C SER A 68 2.27 -3.83 -6.44
N GLU A 69 3.11 -4.34 -7.36
CA GLU A 69 2.97 -4.06 -8.79
C GLU A 69 1.65 -4.57 -9.35
N SER A 70 1.20 -5.75 -8.92
CA SER A 70 -0.09 -6.30 -9.32
C SER A 70 -1.25 -5.42 -8.85
N PHE A 71 -1.20 -4.91 -7.61
CA PHE A 71 -2.21 -3.95 -7.12
C PHE A 71 -2.26 -2.69 -7.99
N PHE A 72 -1.11 -2.04 -8.24
CA PHE A 72 -1.08 -0.82 -9.04
C PHE A 72 -1.48 -1.05 -10.51
N ALA A 73 -1.15 -2.21 -11.07
CA ALA A 73 -1.61 -2.58 -12.40
C ALA A 73 -3.14 -2.71 -12.47
N LEU A 74 -3.75 -3.31 -11.45
CA LEU A 74 -5.21 -3.41 -11.33
C LEU A 74 -5.87 -2.05 -11.14
N LEU A 75 -5.39 -1.22 -10.20
CA LEU A 75 -5.89 0.14 -10.00
C LEU A 75 -5.91 0.94 -11.30
N LYS A 76 -4.81 0.88 -12.07
CA LYS A 76 -4.72 1.58 -13.35
C LYS A 76 -5.70 1.04 -14.38
N LYS A 77 -5.70 -0.28 -14.57
CA LYS A 77 -6.52 -0.94 -15.59
C LYS A 77 -8.01 -0.80 -15.34
N GLU A 78 -8.43 -0.99 -14.09
CA GLU A 78 -9.84 -1.10 -13.72
C GLU A 78 -10.45 0.23 -13.30
N TRP A 79 -9.64 1.18 -12.82
CA TRP A 79 -10.14 2.43 -12.25
C TRP A 79 -9.61 3.67 -12.95
N THR A 80 -8.30 3.94 -12.88
CA THR A 80 -7.79 5.27 -13.28
C THR A 80 -7.76 5.47 -14.78
N HIS A 81 -7.52 4.43 -15.60
CA HIS A 81 -7.56 4.56 -17.06
C HIS A 81 -8.98 4.83 -17.59
N PRO A 82 -10.03 4.10 -17.17
CA PRO A 82 -11.41 4.40 -17.57
C PRO A 82 -11.90 5.81 -17.23
N LEU A 83 -11.45 6.38 -16.10
CA LEU A 83 -11.83 7.73 -15.66
C LEU A 83 -11.28 8.85 -16.55
N GLY A 84 -10.23 8.59 -17.34
CA GLY A 84 -9.60 9.59 -18.18
C GLY A 84 -8.80 10.64 -17.38
N MET A 85 -8.77 11.87 -17.88
CA MET A 85 -8.02 12.96 -17.25
C MET A 85 -8.91 13.72 -16.26
N LEU A 86 -8.55 13.67 -14.98
CA LEU A 86 -9.17 14.45 -13.91
C LEU A 86 -8.19 15.48 -13.34
N GLY A 87 -8.70 16.45 -12.59
CA GLY A 87 -7.88 17.28 -11.73
C GLY A 87 -7.12 16.46 -10.69
N ARG A 88 -6.04 17.01 -10.14
CA ARG A 88 -5.21 16.28 -9.16
C ARG A 88 -6.00 15.84 -7.93
N ASP A 89 -6.83 16.72 -7.39
CA ASP A 89 -7.58 16.45 -6.16
C ASP A 89 -8.73 15.47 -6.42
N GLU A 90 -9.43 15.61 -7.55
CA GLU A 90 -10.44 14.65 -8.02
C GLU A 90 -9.83 13.25 -8.20
N MET A 91 -8.68 13.13 -8.87
CA MET A 91 -7.98 11.86 -9.03
C MET A 91 -7.52 11.28 -7.67
N ALA A 92 -7.12 12.13 -6.72
CA ALA A 92 -6.74 11.68 -5.39
C ALA A 92 -7.93 11.10 -4.62
N ASP A 93 -9.12 11.71 -4.73
CA ASP A 93 -10.34 11.19 -4.12
C ASP A 93 -10.79 9.87 -4.78
N GLU A 94 -10.66 9.75 -6.10
CA GLU A 94 -10.93 8.49 -6.82
C GLU A 94 -9.98 7.36 -6.41
N VAL A 95 -8.69 7.64 -6.27
CA VAL A 95 -7.71 6.65 -5.78
C VAL A 95 -7.99 6.25 -4.33
N ARG A 96 -8.40 7.19 -3.48
CA ARG A 96 -8.81 6.90 -2.09
C ARG A 96 -10.03 6.00 -2.08
N TYR A 97 -11.07 6.32 -2.86
CA TYR A 97 -12.26 5.49 -2.98
C TYR A 97 -11.94 4.08 -3.48
N TYR A 98 -11.08 3.94 -4.49
CA TYR A 98 -10.66 2.62 -4.95
C TYR A 98 -9.98 1.82 -3.84
N THR A 99 -9.08 2.46 -3.10
CA THR A 99 -8.23 1.79 -2.09
C THR A 99 -9.03 1.41 -0.85
N ASP A 100 -9.91 2.28 -0.37
CA ASP A 100 -10.57 2.13 0.94
C ASP A 100 -11.96 1.49 0.83
N GLU A 101 -12.65 1.69 -0.30
CA GLU A 101 -14.03 1.24 -0.49
C GLU A 101 -14.11 0.11 -1.51
N TYR A 102 -13.71 0.35 -2.76
CA TYR A 102 -13.99 -0.60 -3.84
C TYR A 102 -13.15 -1.88 -3.77
N TYR A 103 -11.82 -1.76 -3.71
CA TYR A 103 -10.91 -2.89 -3.74
C TYR A 103 -11.16 -3.88 -2.57
N PRO A 104 -11.18 -3.44 -1.30
CA PRO A 104 -11.35 -4.36 -0.18
C PRO A 104 -12.78 -4.88 0.01
N LYS A 105 -13.82 -4.11 -0.35
CA LYS A 105 -15.23 -4.43 -0.02
C LYS A 105 -16.05 -4.96 -1.19
N VAL A 106 -15.68 -4.63 -2.43
CA VAL A 106 -16.49 -4.94 -3.63
C VAL A 106 -15.75 -5.86 -4.58
N ARG A 107 -14.46 -5.60 -4.84
CA ARG A 107 -13.68 -6.34 -5.84
C ARG A 107 -13.45 -7.78 -5.39
N ARG A 108 -13.90 -8.75 -6.19
CA ARG A 108 -13.68 -10.18 -5.94
C ARG A 108 -12.40 -10.68 -6.57
N HIS A 109 -11.69 -11.56 -5.88
CA HIS A 109 -10.43 -12.13 -6.34
C HIS A 109 -10.54 -13.65 -6.47
N MET A 110 -10.31 -14.19 -7.68
CA MET A 110 -10.33 -15.64 -7.89
C MET A 110 -9.26 -16.38 -7.08
N ALA A 111 -8.09 -15.74 -6.88
CA ALA A 111 -7.04 -16.27 -6.01
C ALA A 111 -7.48 -16.42 -4.53
N LEU A 112 -8.53 -15.69 -4.11
CA LEU A 112 -9.13 -15.78 -2.79
C LEU A 112 -10.39 -16.68 -2.78
N GLY A 113 -10.65 -17.45 -3.85
CA GLY A 113 -11.88 -18.25 -3.96
C GLY A 113 -13.11 -17.47 -4.43
N GLY A 114 -12.90 -16.30 -5.06
CA GLY A 114 -13.98 -15.48 -5.61
C GLY A 114 -14.67 -14.57 -4.59
N ILE A 115 -14.08 -14.38 -3.42
CA ILE A 115 -14.53 -13.41 -2.40
C ILE A 115 -13.68 -12.14 -2.41
N THR A 116 -14.07 -11.16 -1.62
CA THR A 116 -13.36 -9.87 -1.49
C THR A 116 -12.22 -9.97 -0.47
N PRO A 117 -11.21 -9.07 -0.53
CA PRO A 117 -10.13 -9.05 0.44
C PRO A 117 -10.60 -8.97 1.89
N ASN A 118 -11.62 -8.14 2.19
CA ASN A 118 -12.15 -8.06 3.56
C ASN A 118 -12.88 -9.34 4.00
N ALA A 119 -13.63 -9.97 3.09
CA ALA A 119 -14.29 -11.24 3.41
C ALA A 119 -13.26 -12.36 3.67
N TYR A 120 -12.16 -12.38 2.91
CA TYR A 120 -11.05 -13.31 3.14
C TYR A 120 -10.37 -13.05 4.47
N ALA A 121 -10.04 -11.78 4.78
CA ALA A 121 -9.39 -11.41 6.03
C ALA A 121 -10.25 -11.71 7.28
N ALA A 122 -11.57 -11.54 7.20
CA ALA A 122 -12.49 -11.85 8.30
C ALA A 122 -12.70 -13.36 8.54
N ALA A 123 -12.31 -14.20 7.58
CA ALA A 123 -12.42 -15.65 7.66
C ALA A 123 -11.11 -16.34 8.09
N ALA A 124 -10.02 -15.59 8.21
CA ALA A 124 -8.70 -16.04 8.66
C ALA A 124 -8.55 -15.88 10.18
#